data_AF-A0AAD6N9Z4-F1
#
_entry.id   AF-A0AAD6N9Z4-F1
#
_cell.length_a   1.000
_cell.length_b   1.000
_cell.length_c   1.000
_cell.angle_alpha   90.00
_cell.angle_beta   90.00
_cell.angle_gamma   90.00
#
_symmetry.space_group_name_H-M   'P 1'
#
loop_
_entity.id
_entity.type
_entity.pdbx_description
1 polymer ?
#
loop_
_entity_poly.entity_id
_entity_poly.type
_entity_poly.pdbx_seq_one_letter_code
_entity_poly.pdbx_strand_id
1 'polypeptide(L)'
;MKVRELLVLADRHHRSSLQHIQVAMSYSDCYDNILANAALMVLYASASHSIRVHLATTAKRSGQKLPNEVLPQHSQWISFTRAAHIASTAILDGIVDGMTNSQTNTDTPSTTIRTPRSPSPVSGGTIALSPQDGPSESTKRLFLPLVISTYTQALEFLRGKAESTVASFERPEDLPCGHLLLDACLETLSILETCALKVLSTKKTDKKPDGPKFEPFLLEHIQKVSPWIGEYMVSVTSMKSPKALRRIIMSFLNKSPAKFLSLVQSMLDSTFAEAGAEDMMTPDSLNTDPLLNLTRLLAMDIFAHWLVLVMLLDGVWWIGSIGQWELGQVIALMKTQGSLHQFIDTRETWWPETMHRVKLELTPDI
;
A
#
# COMPACT_ATOMS: atom_id res chain seq x y z
N MET A 1 5.67 17.66 26.56
CA MET A 1 6.37 17.00 25.45
C MET A 1 5.74 17.47 24.14
N LYS A 2 6.47 18.18 23.29
CA LYS A 2 5.94 18.73 22.01
C LYS A 2 5.82 17.60 20.98
N VAL A 3 4.81 17.61 20.10
CA VAL A 3 4.58 16.55 19.08
C VAL A 3 5.84 16.21 18.27
N ARG A 4 6.70 17.20 17.99
CA ARG A 4 8.02 17.01 17.38
C ARG A 4 8.92 16.05 18.16
N GLU A 5 9.00 16.19 19.48
CA GLU A 5 9.83 15.33 20.33
C GLU A 5 9.34 13.88 20.32
N LEU A 6 8.01 13.68 20.25
CA LEU A 6 7.41 12.34 20.12
C LEU A 6 7.77 11.70 18.78
N LEU A 7 7.67 12.43 17.68
CA LEU A 7 8.04 11.93 16.35
C LEU A 7 9.53 11.56 16.30
N VAL A 8 10.41 12.42 16.81
CA VAL A 8 11.86 12.16 16.85
C VAL A 8 12.20 10.94 17.72
N LEU A 9 11.55 10.81 18.89
CA LEU A 9 11.71 9.65 19.76
C LEU A 9 11.24 8.37 19.07
N ALA A 10 10.09 8.42 18.42
CA ALA A 10 9.53 7.27 17.72
C ALA A 10 10.39 6.86 16.52
N ASP A 11 10.92 7.81 15.74
CA ASP A 11 11.85 7.54 14.63
C ASP A 11 13.16 6.89 15.12
N ARG A 12 13.62 7.25 16.33
CA ARG A 12 14.78 6.61 16.95
C ARG A 12 14.48 5.16 17.33
N HIS A 13 13.34 4.90 17.98
CA HIS A 13 12.94 3.54 18.34
C HIS A 13 12.66 2.67 17.12
N HIS A 14 12.04 3.22 16.08
CA HIS A 14 11.81 2.55 14.80
C HIS A 14 13.13 2.08 14.17
N ARG A 15 14.13 2.98 14.07
CA ARG A 15 15.46 2.63 13.53
C ARG A 15 16.19 1.60 14.39
N SER A 16 16.14 1.73 15.71
CA SER A 16 16.75 0.76 16.63
C SER A 16 16.08 -0.62 16.51
N SER A 17 14.75 -0.67 16.42
CA SER A 17 14.01 -1.93 16.22
C SER A 17 14.37 -2.59 14.89
N LEU A 18 14.49 -1.80 13.82
CA LEU A 18 14.92 -2.31 12.51
C LEU A 18 16.31 -2.93 12.56
N GLN A 19 17.28 -2.26 13.21
CA GLN A 19 18.64 -2.79 13.40
C GLN A 19 18.64 -4.08 14.20
N HIS A 20 17.88 -4.14 15.31
CA HIS A 20 17.78 -5.35 16.12
C HIS A 20 17.20 -6.53 15.33
N ILE A 21 16.23 -6.29 14.46
CA ILE A 21 15.64 -7.35 13.63
C ILE A 21 16.58 -7.80 12.53
N GLN A 22 17.29 -6.88 11.88
CA GLN A 22 18.28 -7.25 10.88
C GLN A 22 19.34 -8.18 11.48
N VAL A 23 19.77 -7.93 12.72
CA VAL A 23 20.69 -8.82 13.45
C VAL A 23 19.99 -10.13 13.84
N ALA A 24 18.77 -10.05 14.40
CA ALA A 24 18.04 -11.23 14.86
C ALA A 24 17.71 -12.21 13.72
N MET A 25 17.42 -11.71 12.50
CA MET A 25 17.09 -12.53 11.33
C MET A 25 18.19 -13.56 11.00
N SER A 26 19.46 -13.26 11.29
CA SER A 26 20.58 -14.17 11.01
C SER A 26 20.75 -15.30 12.02
N TYR A 27 20.14 -15.20 13.21
CA TYR A 27 20.42 -16.08 14.35
C TYR A 27 19.16 -16.60 15.06
N SER A 28 17.98 -16.45 14.45
CA SER A 28 16.73 -16.74 15.17
C SER A 28 16.26 -18.19 15.01
N ASP A 29 16.13 -18.87 16.15
CA ASP A 29 15.42 -20.15 16.25
C ASP A 29 13.89 -19.96 16.17
N CYS A 30 13.37 -18.74 16.39
CA CYS A 30 11.95 -18.41 16.37
C CYS A 30 11.67 -17.01 15.79
N TYR A 31 10.90 -16.94 14.70
CA TYR A 31 10.60 -15.70 13.98
C TYR A 31 9.43 -14.89 14.54
N ASP A 32 8.84 -15.29 15.67
CA ASP A 32 7.69 -14.63 16.29
C ASP A 32 7.90 -13.12 16.49
N ASN A 33 9.04 -12.77 17.09
CA ASN A 33 9.38 -11.37 17.37
C ASN A 33 9.61 -10.57 16.08
N ILE A 34 10.16 -11.21 15.05
CA ILE A 34 10.45 -10.58 13.76
C ILE A 34 9.14 -10.27 13.02
N LEU A 35 8.22 -11.24 12.97
CA LEU A 35 6.92 -11.11 12.33
C LEU A 35 6.02 -10.12 13.07
N ALA A 36 5.95 -10.22 14.40
CA ALA A 36 5.18 -9.28 15.22
C ALA A 36 5.68 -7.84 15.03
N ASN A 37 7.00 -7.63 15.04
CA ASN A 37 7.54 -6.31 14.79
C ASN A 37 7.30 -5.84 13.35
N ALA A 38 7.42 -6.70 12.33
CA ALA A 38 7.11 -6.32 10.94
C ALA A 38 5.70 -5.71 10.83
N ALA A 39 4.70 -6.30 11.48
CA ALA A 39 3.35 -5.75 11.53
C ALA A 39 3.27 -4.40 12.26
N LEU A 40 3.98 -4.25 13.39
CA LEU A 40 4.06 -2.98 14.13
C LEU A 40 4.76 -1.87 13.32
N MET A 41 5.75 -2.22 12.51
CA MET A 41 6.47 -1.27 11.66
C MET A 41 5.57 -0.67 10.58
N VAL A 42 4.66 -1.46 10.00
CA VAL A 42 3.65 -0.95 9.05
C VAL A 42 2.71 0.03 9.75
N LEU A 43 2.19 -0.35 10.93
CA LEU A 43 1.31 0.53 11.71
C LEU A 43 2.00 1.83 12.09
N TYR A 44 3.26 1.75 12.53
CA TYR A 44 4.06 2.92 12.84
C TYR A 44 4.28 3.82 11.62
N ALA A 45 4.72 3.25 10.49
CA ALA A 45 5.02 3.99 9.28
C ALA A 45 3.78 4.75 8.78
N SER A 46 2.63 4.07 8.71
CA SER A 46 1.37 4.70 8.32
C SER A 46 0.91 5.77 9.33
N ALA A 47 0.92 5.48 10.64
CA ALA A 47 0.48 6.43 11.65
C ALA A 47 1.38 7.68 11.73
N SER A 48 2.70 7.49 11.67
CA SER A 48 3.69 8.57 11.64
C SER A 48 3.46 9.46 10.41
N HIS A 49 3.26 8.85 9.24
CA HIS A 49 2.95 9.58 8.02
C HIS A 49 1.63 10.36 8.13
N SER A 50 0.57 9.72 8.65
CA SER A 50 -0.73 10.36 8.86
C SER A 50 -0.65 11.59 9.78
N ILE A 51 0.12 11.50 10.87
CA ILE A 51 0.36 12.63 11.78
C ILE A 51 1.11 13.75 11.06
N ARG A 52 2.15 13.44 10.27
CA ARG A 52 2.93 14.43 9.51
C ARG A 52 2.07 15.13 8.45
N VAL A 53 1.22 14.39 7.76
CA VAL A 53 0.22 14.93 6.84
C VAL A 53 -0.74 15.88 7.55
N HIS A 54 -1.25 15.49 8.72
CA HIS A 54 -2.13 16.35 9.51
C HIS A 54 -1.42 17.64 9.95
N LEU A 55 -0.18 17.54 10.44
CA LEU A 55 0.62 18.70 10.81
C LEU A 55 0.86 19.63 9.62
N ALA A 56 1.27 19.08 8.46
CA ALA A 56 1.53 19.86 7.26
C ALA A 56 0.27 20.57 6.73
N THR A 57 -0.88 19.91 6.77
CA THR A 57 -2.16 20.49 6.39
C THR A 57 -2.54 21.65 7.32
N THR A 58 -2.44 21.44 8.63
CA THR A 58 -2.75 22.46 9.66
C THR A 58 -1.80 23.66 9.57
N ALA A 59 -0.51 23.42 9.33
CA ALA A 59 0.48 24.48 9.17
C ALA A 59 0.24 25.30 7.90
N LYS A 60 -0.08 24.65 6.77
CA LYS A 60 -0.46 25.33 5.52
C LYS A 60 -1.67 26.25 5.72
N ARG A 61 -2.70 25.81 6.45
CA ARG A 61 -3.87 26.62 6.80
C ARG A 61 -3.51 27.82 7.68
N SER A 62 -2.59 27.63 8.61
CA SER A 62 -2.18 28.66 9.58
C SER A 62 -1.09 29.60 9.04
N GLY A 63 -0.64 29.43 7.79
CA GLY A 63 0.49 30.17 7.22
C GLY A 63 1.83 29.89 7.90
N GLN A 64 1.95 28.79 8.66
CA GLN A 64 3.16 28.44 9.39
C GLN A 64 4.07 27.54 8.54
N LYS A 65 5.38 27.79 8.58
CA LYS A 65 6.38 26.89 8.00
C LYS A 65 6.79 25.86 9.05
N LEU A 66 6.71 24.58 8.68
CA LEU A 66 7.19 23.49 9.51
C LEU A 66 8.65 23.14 9.18
N PRO A 67 9.44 22.69 10.16
CA PRO A 67 10.74 22.06 9.91
C PRO A 67 10.61 20.83 9.01
N ASN A 68 11.64 20.56 8.20
CA ASN A 68 11.66 19.41 7.31
C ASN A 68 11.47 18.08 8.06
N GLU A 69 11.98 17.97 9.29
CA GLU A 69 11.87 16.75 10.10
C GLU A 69 10.44 16.38 10.51
N VAL A 70 9.45 17.26 10.36
CA VAL A 70 8.04 16.96 10.67
C VAL A 70 7.14 16.96 9.43
N LEU A 71 7.70 17.26 8.25
CA LEU A 71 6.99 17.13 7.00
C LEU A 71 6.79 15.65 6.64
N PRO A 72 5.69 15.32 5.93
CA PRO A 72 5.51 14.00 5.33
C PRO A 72 6.50 13.85 4.18
N GLN A 73 7.60 13.14 4.41
CA GLN A 73 8.66 12.96 3.41
C GLN A 73 8.55 11.59 2.70
N HIS A 74 8.83 11.58 1.38
CA HIS A 74 9.28 10.41 0.59
C HIS A 74 8.31 9.22 0.42
N SER A 75 6.99 9.39 0.61
CA SER A 75 6.00 8.30 0.53
C SER A 75 6.47 7.01 1.22
N GLN A 76 7.28 7.12 2.28
CA GLN A 76 8.05 6.03 2.87
C GLN A 76 7.15 4.94 3.43
N TRP A 77 5.92 5.31 3.78
CA TRP A 77 4.88 4.40 4.18
C TRP A 77 4.63 3.29 3.15
N ILE A 78 4.80 3.56 1.84
CA ILE A 78 4.72 2.57 0.76
C ILE A 78 5.87 1.56 0.90
N SER A 79 7.11 2.06 0.97
CA SER A 79 8.32 1.25 1.08
C SER A 79 8.30 0.40 2.36
N PHE A 80 7.87 0.97 3.49
CA PHE A 80 7.75 0.25 4.76
C PHE A 80 6.65 -0.82 4.72
N THR A 81 5.49 -0.52 4.15
CA THR A 81 4.41 -1.50 3.96
C THR A 81 4.90 -2.67 3.12
N ARG A 82 5.59 -2.37 2.01
CA ARG A 82 6.14 -3.37 1.10
C ARG A 82 7.26 -4.19 1.74
N ALA A 83 8.21 -3.56 2.41
CA ALA A 83 9.34 -4.25 3.05
C ALA A 83 8.85 -5.23 4.12
N ALA A 84 7.89 -4.80 4.94
CA ALA A 84 7.27 -5.67 5.94
C ALA A 84 6.52 -6.84 5.27
N HIS A 85 5.80 -6.59 4.17
CA HIS A 85 5.14 -7.65 3.40
C HIS A 85 6.14 -8.68 2.89
N ILE A 86 7.18 -8.25 2.17
CA ILE A 86 8.23 -9.12 1.60
C ILE A 86 8.93 -9.92 2.69
N ALA A 87 9.31 -9.28 3.80
CA ALA A 87 9.97 -9.98 4.90
C ALA A 87 9.06 -11.06 5.50
N SER A 88 7.77 -10.76 5.66
CA SER A 88 6.80 -11.69 6.23
C SER A 88 6.51 -12.86 5.30
N THR A 89 6.34 -12.61 4.00
CA THR A 89 6.10 -13.67 3.01
C THR A 89 7.35 -14.53 2.83
N ALA A 90 8.54 -13.94 2.73
CA ALA A 90 9.78 -14.70 2.59
C ALA A 90 10.04 -15.65 3.78
N ILE A 91 9.74 -15.21 5.01
CA ILE A 91 9.83 -16.07 6.19
C ILE A 91 8.81 -17.21 6.10
N LEU A 92 7.55 -16.89 5.77
CA LEU A 92 6.49 -17.90 5.69
C LEU A 92 6.72 -18.90 4.55
N ASP A 93 7.15 -18.44 3.38
CA ASP A 93 7.43 -19.27 2.20
C ASP A 93 8.70 -20.11 2.42
N GLY A 94 9.77 -19.52 2.98
CA GLY A 94 11.00 -20.26 3.30
C GLY A 94 10.81 -21.36 4.35
N ILE A 95 9.85 -21.19 5.25
CA ILE A 95 9.41 -22.25 6.17
C ILE A 95 8.70 -23.37 5.42
N VAL A 96 7.83 -23.04 4.47
CA VAL A 96 7.10 -24.02 3.64
C VAL A 96 8.04 -24.79 2.72
N ASP A 97 9.02 -24.13 2.11
CA ASP A 97 10.02 -24.76 1.23
C ASP A 97 11.03 -25.63 1.99
N GLY A 98 11.37 -25.25 3.23
CA GLY A 98 12.17 -26.11 4.11
C GLY A 98 11.47 -27.42 4.47
N MET A 99 10.13 -27.40 4.54
CA MET A 99 9.29 -28.54 4.84
C MET A 99 9.20 -29.53 3.66
N THR A 100 8.99 -29.02 2.44
CA THR A 100 8.86 -29.84 1.23
C THR A 100 10.17 -30.53 0.85
N ASN A 101 11.31 -29.89 1.09
CA ASN A 101 12.63 -30.47 0.83
C ASN A 101 13.07 -31.49 1.90
N SER A 102 12.57 -31.38 3.14
CA SER A 102 12.89 -32.31 4.24
C SER A 102 12.05 -33.60 4.19
N GLN A 103 11.00 -33.66 3.38
CA GLN A 103 10.10 -34.81 3.22
C GLN A 103 10.62 -35.92 2.28
N THR A 104 11.90 -35.93 1.91
CA THR A 104 12.50 -37.01 1.10
C THR A 104 13.18 -38.11 1.90
N ASN A 105 13.32 -38.02 3.23
CA ASN A 105 13.89 -39.10 4.03
C ASN A 105 13.32 -39.14 5.44
N THR A 106 12.30 -39.98 5.69
CA THR A 106 12.26 -40.99 6.77
C THR A 106 10.85 -41.56 6.93
N ASP A 107 10.70 -42.84 6.61
CA ASP A 107 9.63 -43.68 7.14
C ASP A 107 9.85 -43.85 8.65
N THR A 108 8.88 -43.50 9.49
CA THR A 108 8.69 -44.11 10.82
C THR A 108 7.29 -43.78 11.38
N PRO A 109 6.70 -44.66 12.21
CA PRO A 109 5.27 -44.78 12.37
C PRO A 109 4.66 -43.77 13.36
N SER A 110 3.44 -43.38 13.03
CA SER A 110 2.55 -42.49 13.78
C SER A 110 2.33 -42.97 15.21
N THR A 111 2.77 -42.19 16.20
CA THR A 111 2.34 -42.35 17.59
C THR A 111 1.25 -41.33 17.88
N THR A 112 0.03 -41.82 18.14
CA THR A 112 -1.15 -40.99 18.42
C THR A 112 -1.04 -40.39 19.82
N ILE A 113 -0.48 -39.18 19.93
CA ILE A 113 -0.52 -38.41 21.17
C ILE A 113 -1.82 -37.61 21.19
N ARG A 114 -2.75 -38.00 22.08
CA ARG A 114 -3.97 -37.23 22.37
C ARG A 114 -3.58 -35.87 22.96
N THR A 115 -3.80 -34.80 22.20
CA THR A 115 -3.75 -33.43 22.69
C THR A 115 -4.91 -33.15 23.66
N PRO A 116 -4.68 -32.45 24.79
CA PRO A 116 -5.76 -32.01 25.67
C PRO A 116 -6.60 -30.93 24.97
N ARG A 117 -7.91 -31.10 25.06
CA ARG A 117 -8.94 -30.25 24.47
C ARG A 117 -8.80 -28.82 25.03
N SER A 118 -8.31 -27.88 24.21
CA SER A 118 -8.28 -26.46 24.55
C SER A 118 -9.71 -25.96 24.80
N PRO A 119 -9.96 -25.15 25.86
CA PRO A 119 -11.30 -24.70 26.18
C PRO A 119 -11.81 -23.73 25.11
N SER A 120 -13.01 -24.01 24.61
CA SER A 120 -13.81 -23.11 23.77
C SER A 120 -13.90 -21.72 24.44
N PRO A 121 -13.62 -20.62 23.71
CA PRO A 121 -13.79 -19.30 24.30
C PRO A 121 -15.28 -19.08 24.57
N VAL A 122 -15.59 -18.96 25.86
CA VAL A 122 -16.89 -18.60 26.38
C VAL A 122 -17.28 -17.23 25.82
N SER A 123 -18.46 -17.20 25.20
CA SER A 123 -19.15 -15.98 24.82
C SER A 123 -19.44 -15.16 26.09
N GLY A 124 -18.73 -14.05 26.27
CA GLY A 124 -18.91 -13.09 27.35
C GLY A 124 -18.82 -11.67 26.79
N GLY A 125 -19.89 -10.90 26.98
CA GLY A 125 -20.12 -9.63 26.31
C GLY A 125 -19.22 -8.47 26.74
N THR A 126 -19.18 -7.51 25.81
CA THR A 126 -18.87 -6.08 25.99
C THR A 126 -17.41 -5.69 26.28
N ILE A 127 -16.62 -5.60 25.21
CA ILE A 127 -15.74 -4.45 25.00
C ILE A 127 -16.12 -3.85 23.65
N ALA A 128 -16.89 -2.76 23.72
CA ALA A 128 -17.17 -1.89 22.58
C ALA A 128 -15.87 -1.20 22.15
N LEU A 129 -15.23 -1.73 21.12
CA LEU A 129 -14.34 -1.00 20.22
C LEU A 129 -14.63 -1.60 18.85
N SER A 130 -15.11 -0.80 17.89
CA SER A 130 -15.09 -1.15 16.47
C SER A 130 -13.81 -0.56 15.86
N PRO A 131 -12.62 -1.17 16.01
CA PRO A 131 -11.48 -0.74 15.23
C PRO A 131 -11.65 -1.38 13.85
N GLN A 132 -11.88 -0.58 12.79
CA GLN A 132 -11.65 -0.87 11.34
C GLN A 132 -12.81 -0.56 10.36
N ASP A 133 -13.64 0.46 10.59
CA ASP A 133 -14.80 0.73 9.72
C ASP A 133 -14.51 1.36 8.34
N GLY A 134 -13.25 1.37 7.88
CA GLY A 134 -12.92 1.84 6.52
C GLY A 134 -13.20 3.34 6.35
N PRO A 135 -14.23 3.74 5.58
CA PRO A 135 -14.56 5.14 5.37
C PRO A 135 -15.14 5.79 6.63
N SER A 136 -14.84 7.08 6.83
CA SER A 136 -15.61 7.94 7.73
C SER A 136 -17.09 7.97 7.32
N GLU A 137 -17.99 8.33 8.24
CA GLU A 137 -19.43 8.37 7.93
C GLU A 137 -19.76 9.34 6.77
N SER A 138 -19.06 10.46 6.64
CA SER A 138 -19.22 11.38 5.50
C SER A 138 -18.76 10.72 4.20
N THR A 139 -17.59 10.08 4.21
CA THR A 139 -17.04 9.37 3.04
C THR A 139 -17.94 8.23 2.60
N LYS A 140 -18.45 7.45 3.54
CA LYS A 140 -19.36 6.35 3.26
C LYS A 140 -20.67 6.82 2.62
N ARG A 141 -21.21 7.96 3.03
CA ARG A 141 -22.50 8.49 2.54
C ARG A 141 -22.38 9.29 1.26
N LEU A 142 -21.30 10.05 1.09
CA LEU A 142 -21.18 11.05 0.03
C LEU A 142 -20.14 10.66 -1.02
N PHE A 143 -18.95 10.25 -0.60
CA PHE A 143 -17.84 10.00 -1.50
C PHE A 143 -17.87 8.60 -2.13
N LEU A 144 -18.14 7.56 -1.33
CA LEU A 144 -18.18 6.18 -1.79
C LEU A 144 -19.20 5.95 -2.91
N PRO A 145 -20.44 6.46 -2.86
CA PRO A 145 -21.39 6.31 -3.96
C PRO A 145 -20.91 6.96 -5.27
N LEU A 146 -20.23 8.11 -5.19
CA LEU A 146 -19.65 8.80 -6.35
C LEU A 146 -18.50 7.99 -6.97
N VAL A 147 -17.63 7.42 -6.13
CA VAL A 147 -16.57 6.53 -6.61
C VAL A 147 -17.21 5.30 -7.28
N ILE A 148 -18.18 4.64 -6.65
CA ILE A 148 -18.87 3.47 -7.24
C ILE A 148 -19.49 3.81 -8.60
N SER A 149 -20.14 4.96 -8.76
CA SER A 149 -20.84 5.31 -10.00
C SER A 149 -19.90 5.72 -11.14
N THR A 150 -18.69 6.22 -10.83
CA THR A 150 -17.77 6.79 -11.84
C THR A 150 -16.53 5.94 -12.10
N TYR A 151 -16.18 5.01 -11.18
CA TYR A 151 -14.93 4.26 -11.28
C TYR A 151 -14.86 3.36 -12.51
N THR A 152 -15.96 2.72 -12.91
CA THR A 152 -15.95 1.83 -14.09
C THR A 152 -15.52 2.58 -15.35
N GLN A 153 -16.12 3.75 -15.60
CA GLN A 153 -15.76 4.58 -16.75
C GLN A 153 -14.32 5.09 -16.65
N ALA A 154 -13.89 5.52 -15.45
CA ALA A 154 -12.51 5.96 -15.22
C ALA A 154 -11.50 4.84 -15.50
N LEU A 155 -11.82 3.60 -15.09
CA LEU A 155 -10.98 2.44 -15.32
C LEU A 155 -10.93 2.04 -16.79
N GLU A 156 -12.03 2.15 -17.54
CA GLU A 156 -12.06 1.94 -18.98
C GLU A 156 -11.17 2.96 -19.72
N PHE A 157 -11.22 4.23 -19.31
CA PHE A 157 -10.33 5.26 -19.85
C PHE A 157 -8.85 4.95 -19.55
N LEU A 158 -8.54 4.54 -18.32
CA LEU A 158 -7.19 4.12 -17.93
C LEU A 158 -6.70 2.91 -18.76
N ARG A 159 -7.59 1.95 -19.03
CA ARG A 159 -7.28 0.78 -19.87
C ARG A 159 -6.98 1.20 -21.32
N GLY A 160 -7.83 2.03 -21.92
CA GLY A 160 -7.58 2.55 -23.27
C GLY A 160 -6.26 3.32 -23.36
N LYS A 161 -5.87 4.02 -22.29
CA LYS A 161 -4.58 4.71 -22.19
C LYS A 161 -3.39 3.73 -22.10
N ALA A 162 -3.55 2.64 -21.34
CA ALA A 162 -2.56 1.58 -21.30
C ALA A 162 -2.38 0.92 -22.67
N GLU A 163 -3.47 0.63 -23.38
CA GLU A 163 -3.45 0.07 -24.74
C GLU A 163 -2.78 1.03 -25.74
N SER A 164 -3.08 2.33 -25.69
CA SER A 164 -2.41 3.33 -26.53
C SER A 164 -0.92 3.46 -26.21
N THR A 165 -0.54 3.28 -24.94
CA THR A 165 0.87 3.26 -24.54
C THR A 165 1.55 2.04 -25.16
N VAL A 166 0.97 0.85 -25.04
CA VAL A 166 1.48 -0.39 -25.66
C VAL A 166 1.65 -0.25 -27.17
N ALA A 167 0.68 0.34 -27.88
CA ALA A 167 0.79 0.57 -29.32
C ALA A 167 1.97 1.49 -29.70
N SER A 168 2.42 2.35 -28.79
CA SER A 168 3.59 3.21 -29.00
C SER A 168 4.93 2.47 -28.88
N PHE A 169 4.93 1.27 -28.26
CA PHE A 169 6.08 0.37 -28.07
C PHE A 169 6.21 -0.70 -29.17
N GLU A 170 5.28 -0.78 -30.13
CA GLU A 170 5.32 -1.79 -31.20
C GLU A 170 6.34 -1.46 -32.31
N ARG A 171 7.17 -0.42 -32.14
CA ARG A 171 8.19 -0.03 -33.12
C ARG A 171 9.51 -0.78 -32.82
N PRO A 172 10.17 -1.42 -33.81
CA PRO A 172 11.20 -2.44 -33.55
C PRO A 172 12.54 -1.99 -32.93
N GLU A 173 12.74 -0.70 -32.65
CA GLU A 173 14.03 -0.14 -32.20
C GLU A 173 14.09 0.13 -30.68
N ASP A 174 13.07 -0.27 -29.94
CA ASP A 174 12.86 0.19 -28.56
C ASP A 174 13.68 -0.58 -27.50
N LEU A 175 14.16 0.15 -26.49
CA LEU A 175 15.06 -0.35 -25.44
C LEU A 175 14.44 -1.49 -24.62
N PRO A 176 15.18 -2.57 -24.28
CA PRO A 176 14.69 -3.68 -23.45
C PRO A 176 14.16 -3.27 -22.07
N CYS A 177 14.65 -2.15 -21.53
CA CYS A 177 14.28 -1.65 -20.21
C CYS A 177 12.86 -1.04 -20.19
N GLY A 178 12.45 -0.38 -21.29
CA GLY A 178 11.13 0.26 -21.39
C GLY A 178 9.99 -0.77 -21.37
N HIS A 179 10.16 -1.88 -22.09
CA HIS A 179 9.20 -2.98 -22.11
C HIS A 179 9.01 -3.61 -20.72
N LEU A 180 10.09 -3.86 -19.98
CA LEU A 180 10.00 -4.43 -18.63
C LEU A 180 9.25 -3.53 -17.63
N LEU A 181 9.34 -2.21 -17.80
CA LEU A 181 8.60 -1.25 -16.97
C LEU A 181 7.13 -1.16 -17.39
N LEU A 182 6.86 -1.22 -18.70
CA LEU A 182 5.51 -1.25 -19.24
C LEU A 182 4.76 -2.51 -18.77
N ASP A 183 5.39 -3.68 -18.88
CA ASP A 183 4.84 -4.95 -18.38
C ASP A 183 4.47 -4.86 -16.89
N ALA A 184 5.37 -4.27 -16.08
CA ALA A 184 5.10 -4.06 -14.65
C ALA A 184 3.91 -3.10 -14.41
N CYS A 185 3.69 -2.11 -15.28
CA CYS A 185 2.52 -1.24 -15.22
C CYS A 185 1.24 -1.99 -15.61
N LEU A 186 1.26 -2.79 -16.68
CA LEU A 186 0.11 -3.59 -17.13
C LEU A 186 -0.30 -4.64 -16.08
N GLU A 187 0.69 -5.32 -15.50
CA GLU A 187 0.46 -6.22 -14.37
C GLU A 187 -0.19 -5.47 -13.20
N THR A 188 0.32 -4.28 -12.87
CA THR A 188 -0.24 -3.46 -11.79
C THR A 188 -1.65 -2.97 -12.09
N LEU A 189 -1.97 -2.66 -13.35
CA LEU A 189 -3.32 -2.31 -13.77
C LEU A 189 -4.29 -3.46 -13.49
N SER A 190 -3.93 -4.71 -13.85
CA SER A 190 -4.77 -5.88 -13.55
C SER A 190 -4.99 -6.10 -12.05
N ILE A 191 -3.97 -5.79 -11.23
CA ILE A 191 -4.06 -5.83 -9.76
C ILE A 191 -5.02 -4.76 -9.26
N LEU A 192 -4.94 -3.53 -9.80
CA LEU A 192 -5.84 -2.43 -9.48
C LEU A 192 -7.30 -2.79 -9.82
N GLU A 193 -7.55 -3.37 -11.00
CA GLU A 193 -8.88 -3.83 -11.42
C GLU A 193 -9.46 -4.84 -10.42
N THR A 194 -8.67 -5.85 -10.09
CA THR A 194 -9.06 -6.88 -9.11
C THR A 194 -9.33 -6.29 -7.73
N CYS A 195 -8.51 -5.32 -7.32
CA CYS A 195 -8.69 -4.59 -6.07
C CYS A 195 -10.00 -3.80 -6.07
N ALA A 196 -10.23 -2.98 -7.10
CA ALA A 196 -11.41 -2.14 -7.24
C ALA A 196 -12.70 -2.97 -7.29
N LEU A 197 -12.71 -4.09 -8.03
CA LEU A 197 -13.86 -5.00 -8.07
C LEU A 197 -14.22 -5.51 -6.67
N LYS A 198 -13.23 -5.84 -5.84
CA LYS A 198 -13.47 -6.29 -4.46
C LYS A 198 -13.93 -5.16 -3.53
N VAL A 199 -13.40 -3.95 -3.72
CA VAL A 199 -13.76 -2.76 -2.95
C VAL A 199 -15.19 -2.30 -3.23
N LEU A 200 -15.55 -2.28 -4.51
CA LEU A 200 -16.80 -1.69 -5.00
C LEU A 200 -17.93 -2.71 -5.16
N SER A 201 -17.64 -4.02 -5.05
CA SER A 201 -18.68 -5.04 -5.03
C SER A 201 -19.49 -4.95 -3.75
N THR A 202 -20.71 -4.40 -3.87
CA THR A 202 -21.70 -4.22 -2.81
C THR A 202 -22.30 -5.52 -2.27
N LYS A 203 -21.82 -6.70 -2.68
CA LYS A 203 -22.29 -7.97 -2.13
C LYS A 203 -21.76 -8.15 -0.70
N LYS A 204 -22.57 -7.71 0.28
CA LYS A 204 -22.59 -8.31 1.61
C LYS A 204 -22.76 -9.81 1.44
N THR A 205 -21.64 -10.52 1.45
CA THR A 205 -21.66 -11.96 1.59
C THR A 205 -21.98 -12.22 3.05
N ASP A 206 -23.28 -12.21 3.38
CA ASP A 206 -23.85 -12.80 4.60
C ASP A 206 -23.72 -14.34 4.57
N LYS A 207 -22.59 -14.84 4.07
CA LYS A 207 -22.18 -16.21 4.34
C LYS A 207 -21.62 -16.19 5.75
N LYS A 208 -22.42 -16.75 6.66
CA LYS A 208 -22.02 -17.28 7.97
C LYS A 208 -20.55 -17.68 7.92
N PRO A 209 -19.70 -17.29 8.90
CA PRO A 209 -18.29 -17.61 8.84
C PRO A 209 -18.15 -19.13 8.75
N ASP A 210 -17.83 -19.63 7.57
CA ASP A 210 -17.25 -20.96 7.44
C ASP A 210 -15.97 -20.82 8.27
N GLY A 211 -15.94 -21.54 9.39
CA GLY A 211 -14.78 -21.57 10.29
C GLY A 211 -13.52 -21.84 9.47
N PRO A 212 -12.34 -21.47 9.98
CA PRO A 212 -11.10 -21.66 9.25
C PRO A 212 -10.94 -23.13 8.88
N LYS A 213 -11.28 -23.49 7.63
CA LYS A 213 -10.82 -24.71 6.99
C LYS A 213 -9.37 -24.42 6.60
N PHE A 214 -8.52 -24.48 7.60
CA PHE A 214 -7.14 -24.88 7.38
C PHE A 214 -7.22 -26.34 6.94
N GLU A 215 -6.54 -26.70 5.85
CA GLU A 215 -5.93 -28.03 5.88
C GLU A 215 -4.95 -27.99 7.06
N PRO A 216 -5.17 -28.78 8.12
CA PRO A 216 -4.36 -28.73 9.33
C PRO A 216 -2.87 -29.04 9.07
N PHE A 217 -2.58 -29.61 7.90
CA PHE A 217 -1.27 -30.13 7.52
C PHE A 217 -0.19 -29.07 7.27
N LEU A 218 -0.53 -27.81 6.98
CA LEU A 218 0.49 -26.78 6.71
C LEU A 218 0.99 -26.01 7.95
N LEU A 219 0.26 -26.06 9.07
CA LEU A 219 0.57 -25.23 10.26
C LEU A 219 1.12 -26.01 11.46
N GLU A 220 0.89 -27.32 11.53
CA GLU A 220 1.42 -28.16 12.63
C GLU A 220 2.95 -28.35 12.58
N HIS A 221 3.62 -27.97 11.49
CA HIS A 221 5.06 -28.16 11.32
C HIS A 221 5.89 -26.89 11.15
N ILE A 222 5.31 -25.71 11.36
CA ILE A 222 6.10 -24.47 11.42
C ILE A 222 6.80 -24.40 12.79
N GLN A 223 7.87 -25.15 12.98
CA GLN A 223 8.59 -25.21 14.27
C GLN A 223 9.16 -23.87 14.73
N LYS A 224 9.31 -22.90 13.81
CA LYS A 224 9.95 -21.59 14.06
C LYS A 224 8.97 -20.42 14.18
N VAL A 225 7.66 -20.62 14.05
CA VAL A 225 6.65 -19.55 14.20
C VAL A 225 5.44 -20.11 14.94
N SER A 226 5.02 -19.43 15.99
CA SER A 226 3.78 -19.74 16.70
C SER A 226 2.58 -19.69 15.75
N PRO A 227 1.69 -20.70 15.76
CA PRO A 227 0.52 -20.78 14.87
C PRO A 227 -0.30 -19.50 14.77
N TRP A 228 -0.56 -18.85 15.91
CA TRP A 228 -1.37 -17.63 15.96
C TRP A 228 -0.68 -16.43 15.26
N ILE A 229 0.65 -16.35 15.30
CA ILE A 229 1.41 -15.29 14.60
C ILE A 229 1.37 -15.56 13.10
N GLY A 230 1.58 -16.81 12.69
CA GLY A 230 1.44 -17.21 11.28
C GLY A 230 0.07 -16.83 10.73
N GLU A 231 -1.00 -17.19 11.45
CA GLU A 231 -2.38 -16.83 11.09
C GLU A 231 -2.60 -15.32 11.03
N TYR A 232 -2.10 -14.59 12.03
CA TYR A 232 -2.18 -13.14 12.07
C TYR A 232 -1.48 -12.51 10.86
N MET A 233 -0.24 -12.95 10.56
CA MET A 233 0.55 -12.43 9.44
C MET A 233 -0.12 -12.70 8.11
N VAL A 234 -0.55 -13.93 7.83
CA VAL A 234 -1.32 -14.28 6.63
C VAL A 234 -2.56 -13.37 6.46
N SER A 235 -3.18 -12.99 7.57
CA SER A 235 -4.35 -12.13 7.62
C SER A 235 -4.02 -10.64 7.36
N VAL A 236 -2.91 -10.11 7.89
CA VAL A 236 -2.54 -8.69 7.75
C VAL A 236 -1.73 -8.39 6.48
N THR A 237 -0.93 -9.34 5.99
CA THR A 237 -0.19 -9.23 4.74
C THR A 237 -1.07 -9.45 3.51
N SER A 238 -2.34 -9.80 3.71
CA SER A 238 -3.31 -10.11 2.65
C SER A 238 -2.92 -11.30 1.77
N MET A 239 -2.15 -12.25 2.34
CA MET A 239 -1.90 -13.56 1.70
C MET A 239 -3.19 -14.35 1.51
N LYS A 240 -4.15 -14.22 2.44
CA LYS A 240 -5.52 -14.71 2.27
C LYS A 240 -6.44 -13.63 1.70
N SER A 241 -7.50 -14.03 1.01
CA SER A 241 -8.51 -13.09 0.47
C SER A 241 -8.98 -12.12 1.56
N PRO A 242 -8.62 -10.83 1.48
CA PRO A 242 -8.87 -9.88 2.55
C PRO A 242 -10.36 -9.57 2.65
N LYS A 243 -10.90 -9.58 3.88
CA LYS A 243 -12.31 -9.24 4.15
C LYS A 243 -12.53 -7.78 4.56
N ALA A 244 -11.53 -7.18 5.22
CA ALA A 244 -11.61 -5.79 5.65
C ALA A 244 -11.24 -4.85 4.50
N LEU A 245 -12.02 -3.78 4.28
CA LEU A 245 -11.82 -2.81 3.21
C LEU A 245 -10.37 -2.32 3.13
N ARG A 246 -9.80 -1.92 4.28
CA ARG A 246 -8.40 -1.48 4.39
C ARG A 246 -7.41 -2.49 3.85
N ARG A 247 -7.65 -3.78 4.05
CA ARG A 247 -6.74 -4.85 3.61
C ARG A 247 -6.90 -5.11 2.13
N ILE A 248 -8.13 -5.01 1.60
CA ILE A 248 -8.36 -5.10 0.15
C ILE A 248 -7.59 -3.99 -0.56
N ILE A 249 -7.76 -2.74 -0.13
CA ILE A 249 -7.11 -1.58 -0.74
C ILE A 249 -5.59 -1.62 -0.58
N MET A 250 -5.08 -1.94 0.61
CA MET A 250 -3.63 -2.05 0.84
C MET A 250 -3.00 -3.27 0.17
N SER A 251 -3.79 -4.29 -0.21
CA SER A 251 -3.26 -5.45 -0.94
C SER A 251 -2.69 -5.09 -2.31
N PHE A 252 -3.07 -3.94 -2.87
CA PHE A 252 -2.45 -3.38 -4.07
C PHE A 252 -0.93 -3.26 -3.90
N LEU A 253 -0.46 -2.56 -2.86
CA LEU A 253 0.98 -2.37 -2.61
C LEU A 253 1.75 -3.69 -2.46
N ASN A 254 1.11 -4.66 -1.82
CA ASN A 254 1.71 -5.97 -1.55
C ASN A 254 1.84 -6.80 -2.82
N LYS A 255 0.90 -6.65 -3.76
CA LYS A 255 0.85 -7.41 -5.01
C LYS A 255 1.58 -6.73 -6.17
N SER A 256 1.71 -5.41 -6.16
CA SER A 256 2.35 -4.66 -7.24
C SER A 256 3.83 -5.07 -7.43
N PRO A 257 4.32 -5.23 -8.66
CA PRO A 257 5.73 -5.49 -8.95
C PRO A 257 6.70 -4.48 -8.34
N ALA A 258 7.92 -4.93 -8.03
CA ALA A 258 8.98 -4.10 -7.44
C ALA A 258 9.33 -2.91 -8.33
N LYS A 259 9.46 -3.21 -9.63
CA LYS A 259 9.78 -2.24 -10.68
C LYS A 259 8.75 -1.10 -10.75
N PHE A 260 7.47 -1.42 -10.64
CA PHE A 260 6.40 -0.42 -10.62
C PHE A 260 6.52 0.51 -9.41
N LEU A 261 6.64 -0.03 -8.18
CA LEU A 261 6.72 0.83 -7.00
C LEU A 261 8.03 1.64 -6.96
N SER A 262 9.15 1.11 -7.45
CA SER A 262 10.38 1.89 -7.60
C SER A 262 10.25 3.02 -8.62
N LEU A 263 9.45 2.81 -9.67
CA LEU A 263 9.18 3.83 -10.69
C LEU A 263 8.32 4.96 -10.12
N VAL A 264 7.26 4.63 -9.38
CA VAL A 264 6.42 5.63 -8.71
C VAL A 264 7.24 6.39 -7.66
N GLN A 265 8.06 5.69 -6.87
CA GLN A 265 8.87 6.31 -5.83
C GLN A 265 9.92 7.27 -6.41
N SER A 266 10.60 6.89 -7.51
CA SER A 266 11.57 7.79 -8.15
C SER A 266 10.93 9.06 -8.73
N MET A 267 9.70 8.96 -9.23
CA MET A 267 8.92 10.11 -9.72
C MET A 267 8.47 11.03 -8.58
N LEU A 268 8.13 10.47 -7.42
CA LEU A 268 7.76 11.24 -6.24
C LEU A 268 8.97 11.90 -5.59
N ASP A 269 10.14 11.27 -5.60
CA ASP A 269 11.37 11.80 -4.98
C ASP A 269 12.04 12.90 -5.81
N SER A 270 11.94 12.87 -7.15
CA SER A 270 12.58 13.85 -8.03
C SER A 270 12.07 15.29 -7.81
N THR A 271 10.81 15.47 -7.43
CA THR A 271 10.22 16.80 -7.22
C THR A 271 10.68 17.48 -5.94
N PHE A 272 11.05 16.71 -4.91
CA PHE A 272 11.52 17.28 -3.65
C PHE A 272 12.99 17.71 -3.73
N ALA A 273 13.78 17.13 -4.63
CA ALA A 273 15.16 17.53 -4.89
C ALA A 273 15.23 18.90 -5.60
N GLU A 274 14.32 19.16 -6.54
CA GLU A 274 14.25 20.43 -7.28
C GLU A 274 13.82 21.61 -6.40
N ALA A 275 13.04 21.37 -5.34
CA ALA A 275 12.62 22.42 -4.40
C ALA A 275 13.76 22.93 -3.49
N GLY A 276 14.94 22.28 -3.48
CA GLY A 276 16.12 22.68 -2.70
C GLY A 276 17.31 23.14 -3.56
N ALA A 277 17.23 23.03 -4.89
CA ALA A 277 18.29 23.36 -5.82
C ALA A 277 17.90 24.58 -6.68
N GLU A 278 17.68 25.72 -6.03
CA GLU A 278 17.95 26.99 -6.71
C GLU A 278 19.46 27.07 -6.90
N ASP A 279 19.91 27.23 -8.13
CA ASP A 279 21.32 27.40 -8.55
C ASP A 279 22.07 26.12 -8.99
N MET A 280 21.74 25.63 -10.19
CA MET A 280 22.68 25.17 -11.23
C MET A 280 21.87 24.60 -12.40
N MET A 281 21.39 25.48 -13.29
CA MET A 281 20.89 25.04 -14.60
C MET A 281 22.07 24.55 -15.44
N THR A 282 22.14 23.24 -15.65
CA THR A 282 22.72 22.65 -16.87
C THR A 282 21.57 22.13 -17.74
N PRO A 283 21.28 22.74 -18.90
CA PRO A 283 20.17 22.38 -19.80
C PRO A 283 20.27 21.02 -20.52
N ASP A 284 21.01 20.04 -20.01
CA ASP A 284 21.39 18.82 -20.76
C ASP A 284 20.77 17.51 -20.26
N SER A 285 19.85 17.52 -19.27
CA SER A 285 19.19 16.28 -18.79
C SER A 285 17.82 15.99 -19.44
N LEU A 286 17.41 16.76 -20.45
CA LEU A 286 16.07 16.68 -21.06
C LEU A 286 15.94 15.64 -22.19
N ASN A 287 16.93 14.76 -22.38
CA ASN A 287 16.79 13.57 -23.23
C ASN A 287 16.22 12.40 -22.41
N THR A 288 15.06 12.60 -21.80
CA THR A 288 14.30 11.46 -21.29
C THR A 288 13.61 10.82 -22.48
N ASP A 289 13.95 9.56 -22.75
CA ASP A 289 13.29 8.72 -23.76
C ASP A 289 11.76 8.94 -23.73
N PRO A 290 11.14 9.41 -24.83
CA PRO A 290 9.70 9.70 -24.89
C PRO A 290 8.85 8.51 -24.43
N LEU A 291 9.33 7.31 -24.71
CA LEU A 291 8.66 6.05 -24.41
C LEU A 291 8.71 5.74 -22.91
N LEU A 292 9.87 5.99 -22.27
CA LEU A 292 10.02 5.92 -20.82
C LEU A 292 9.14 6.97 -20.11
N ASN A 293 8.96 8.15 -20.71
CA ASN A 293 8.07 9.17 -20.19
C ASN A 293 6.60 8.71 -20.23
N LEU A 294 6.15 8.09 -21.33
CA LEU A 294 4.80 7.51 -21.42
C LEU A 294 4.56 6.46 -20.32
N THR A 295 5.53 5.56 -20.08
CA THR A 295 5.42 4.55 -19.01
C THR A 295 5.38 5.18 -17.62
N ARG A 296 6.19 6.23 -17.37
CA ARG A 296 6.14 6.98 -16.11
C ARG A 296 4.76 7.61 -15.88
N LEU A 297 4.19 8.20 -16.93
CA LEU A 297 2.86 8.81 -16.86
C LEU A 297 1.76 7.78 -16.61
N LEU A 298 1.82 6.63 -17.30
CA LEU A 298 0.90 5.51 -17.04
C LEU A 298 1.03 5.01 -15.60
N ALA A 299 2.25 4.87 -15.08
CA ALA A 299 2.48 4.43 -13.71
C ALA A 299 1.87 5.39 -12.68
N MET A 300 2.05 6.70 -12.88
CA MET A 300 1.46 7.73 -12.01
C MET A 300 -0.07 7.76 -12.11
N ASP A 301 -0.65 7.50 -13.29
CA ASP A 301 -2.10 7.44 -13.48
C ASP A 301 -2.71 6.23 -12.75
N ILE A 302 -2.11 5.04 -12.89
CA ILE A 302 -2.51 3.84 -12.14
C ILE A 302 -2.41 4.09 -10.62
N PHE A 303 -1.31 4.71 -10.19
CA PHE A 303 -1.10 5.03 -8.78
C PHE A 303 -2.14 6.04 -8.26
N ALA A 304 -2.46 7.07 -9.03
CA ALA A 304 -3.48 8.06 -8.68
C ALA A 304 -4.87 7.43 -8.54
N HIS A 305 -5.25 6.50 -9.41
CA HIS A 305 -6.50 5.76 -9.30
C HIS A 305 -6.57 4.93 -8.01
N TRP A 306 -5.46 4.28 -7.63
CA TRP A 306 -5.37 3.58 -6.35
C TRP A 306 -5.49 4.54 -5.16
N LEU A 307 -4.88 5.72 -5.19
CA LEU A 307 -4.99 6.71 -4.12
C LEU A 307 -6.43 7.19 -3.90
N VAL A 308 -7.26 7.25 -4.94
CA VAL A 308 -8.70 7.50 -4.78
C VAL A 308 -9.37 6.40 -3.95
N LEU A 309 -8.98 5.13 -4.12
CA LEU A 309 -9.45 4.07 -3.24
C LEU A 309 -8.92 4.28 -1.81
N VAL A 310 -7.65 4.67 -1.63
CA VAL A 310 -7.09 4.97 -0.30
C VAL A 310 -7.86 6.09 0.42
N MET A 311 -8.43 7.06 -0.30
CA MET A 311 -9.31 8.10 0.28
C MET A 311 -10.61 7.56 0.90
N LEU A 312 -10.97 6.30 0.61
CA LEU A 312 -12.06 5.56 1.27
C LEU A 312 -11.66 5.01 2.65
N LEU A 313 -10.41 5.20 3.09
CA LEU A 313 -9.89 4.71 4.38
C LEU A 313 -9.67 5.83 5.40
N ASP A 314 -10.27 6.99 5.17
CA ASP A 314 -10.11 8.18 6.01
C ASP A 314 -10.65 8.02 7.44
N GLY A 315 -11.55 7.06 7.67
CA GLY A 315 -12.03 6.69 9.01
C GLY A 315 -11.02 5.85 9.82
N VAL A 316 -9.95 5.37 9.19
CA VAL A 316 -8.91 4.57 9.86
C VAL A 316 -7.86 5.51 10.45
N TRP A 317 -7.81 5.67 11.78
CA TRP A 317 -6.97 6.68 12.45
C TRP A 317 -5.47 6.69 12.08
N TRP A 318 -4.89 5.53 11.74
CA TRP A 318 -3.49 5.41 11.34
C TRP A 318 -3.26 5.51 9.81
N ILE A 319 -4.33 5.64 9.02
CA ILE A 319 -4.27 5.97 7.59
C ILE A 319 -4.73 7.42 7.41
N GLY A 320 -5.95 7.75 7.85
CA GLY A 320 -6.48 9.10 7.84
C GLY A 320 -6.47 9.73 6.45
N SER A 321 -5.98 10.96 6.35
CA SER A 321 -5.97 11.75 5.13
C SER A 321 -4.80 11.45 4.17
N ILE A 322 -4.07 10.34 4.35
CA ILE A 322 -2.93 9.97 3.49
C ILE A 322 -3.35 9.93 2.01
N GLY A 323 -4.45 9.24 1.67
CA GLY A 323 -4.87 9.11 0.27
C GLY A 323 -5.11 10.46 -0.41
N GLN A 324 -5.77 11.38 0.29
CA GLN A 324 -6.05 12.73 -0.22
C GLN A 324 -4.77 13.56 -0.36
N TRP A 325 -3.90 13.53 0.65
CA TRP A 325 -2.63 14.26 0.64
C TRP A 325 -1.71 13.78 -0.49
N GLU A 326 -1.47 12.48 -0.58
CA GLU A 326 -0.58 11.90 -1.60
C GLU A 326 -1.13 12.18 -3.00
N LEU A 327 -2.45 12.11 -3.20
CA LEU A 327 -3.06 12.43 -4.50
C LEU A 327 -2.86 13.90 -4.86
N GLY A 328 -2.94 14.81 -3.89
CA GLY A 328 -2.59 16.21 -4.10
C GLY A 328 -1.14 16.43 -4.57
N GLN A 329 -0.19 15.66 -4.02
CA GLN A 329 1.21 15.69 -4.45
C GLN A 329 1.38 15.17 -5.88
N VAL A 330 0.71 14.06 -6.22
CA VAL A 330 0.71 13.50 -7.58
C VAL A 330 0.10 14.50 -8.57
N ILE A 331 -1.03 15.14 -8.24
CA ILE A 331 -1.65 16.15 -9.11
C ILE A 331 -0.71 17.34 -9.33
N ALA A 332 -0.03 17.81 -8.27
CA ALA A 332 0.94 18.89 -8.38
C ALA A 332 2.09 18.53 -9.33
N LEU A 333 2.67 17.33 -9.17
CA LEU A 333 3.72 16.79 -10.04
C LEU A 333 3.28 16.71 -11.51
N MET A 334 2.07 16.17 -11.76
CA MET A 334 1.55 16.01 -13.12
C MET A 334 1.25 17.36 -13.81
N LYS A 335 1.00 18.41 -13.03
CA LYS A 335 0.82 19.78 -13.52
C LYS A 335 2.16 20.46 -13.80
N THR A 336 3.15 20.32 -12.92
CA THR A 336 4.48 20.95 -13.11
C THR A 336 5.21 20.37 -14.32
N GLN A 337 5.06 19.07 -14.58
CA GLN A 337 5.65 18.41 -15.75
C GLN A 337 4.89 18.69 -17.06
N GLY A 338 3.85 19.55 -17.04
CA GLY A 338 3.00 19.85 -18.20
C GLY A 338 2.17 18.66 -18.69
N SER A 339 2.34 17.49 -18.07
CA SER A 339 1.84 16.20 -18.56
C SER A 339 0.33 16.13 -18.55
N LEU A 340 -0.34 16.83 -17.62
CA LEU A 340 -1.80 16.91 -17.55
C LEU A 340 -2.45 17.32 -18.89
N HIS A 341 -1.78 18.13 -19.72
CA HIS A 341 -2.28 18.51 -21.05
C HIS A 341 -2.39 17.30 -21.99
N GLN A 342 -1.50 16.31 -21.86
CA GLN A 342 -1.57 15.03 -22.59
C GLN A 342 -2.73 14.14 -22.09
N PHE A 343 -3.35 14.45 -20.94
CA PHE A 343 -4.54 13.77 -20.41
C PHE A 343 -5.85 14.47 -20.84
N ILE A 344 -5.79 15.74 -21.26
CA ILE A 344 -6.96 16.61 -21.50
C ILE A 344 -7.29 16.74 -23.00
N ASP A 345 -6.62 16.00 -23.88
CA ASP A 345 -6.84 16.08 -25.34
C ASP A 345 -8.25 15.64 -25.76
N THR A 346 -8.96 14.92 -24.88
CA THR A 346 -10.41 14.77 -24.89
C THR A 346 -11.01 15.66 -23.80
N ARG A 347 -12.15 16.31 -24.04
CA ARG A 347 -12.85 17.27 -23.15
C ARG A 347 -13.21 16.77 -21.73
N GLU A 348 -12.69 15.64 -21.29
CA GLU A 348 -12.92 15.00 -20.01
C GLU A 348 -11.83 15.37 -19.01
N THR A 349 -12.25 15.83 -17.83
CA THR A 349 -11.34 16.12 -16.72
C THR A 349 -10.74 14.82 -16.16
N TRP A 350 -9.43 14.80 -15.91
CA TRP A 350 -8.73 13.64 -15.32
C TRP A 350 -9.40 13.19 -14.00
N TRP A 351 -9.95 11.97 -14.00
CA TRP A 351 -10.84 11.50 -12.94
C TRP A 351 -10.24 11.54 -11.52
N PRO A 352 -8.98 11.12 -11.27
CA PRO A 352 -8.36 11.27 -9.96
C PRO A 352 -8.33 12.72 -9.46
N GLU A 353 -8.07 13.71 -10.32
CA GLU A 353 -8.13 15.13 -9.94
C GLU A 353 -9.55 15.56 -9.55
N THR A 354 -10.55 15.12 -10.31
CA THR A 354 -11.95 15.40 -10.00
C THR A 354 -12.33 14.81 -8.64
N MET A 355 -11.96 13.56 -8.37
CA MET A 355 -12.22 12.91 -7.08
C MET A 355 -11.50 13.59 -5.92
N HIS A 356 -10.25 14.05 -6.13
CA HIS A 356 -9.52 14.83 -5.14
C HIS A 356 -10.26 16.14 -4.79
N ARG A 357 -10.76 16.87 -5.81
CA ARG A 357 -11.52 18.11 -5.61
C ARG A 357 -12.84 17.86 -4.87
N VAL A 358 -13.60 16.85 -5.30
CA VAL A 358 -14.83 16.44 -4.62
C VAL A 358 -14.55 16.11 -3.16
N LYS A 359 -13.48 15.35 -2.87
CA LYS A 359 -13.13 15.03 -1.48
C LYS A 359 -12.81 16.27 -0.65
N LEU A 360 -12.08 17.23 -1.20
CA LEU A 360 -11.80 18.50 -0.52
C LEU A 360 -13.11 19.24 -0.17
N GLU A 361 -14.07 19.29 -1.10
CA GLU A 361 -15.38 19.91 -0.86
C GLU A 361 -16.22 19.16 0.19
N LEU A 362 -16.12 17.82 0.23
CA LEU A 362 -16.87 16.96 1.16
C LEU A 362 -16.31 16.93 2.59
N THR A 363 -15.08 17.38 2.78
CA THR A 363 -14.46 17.61 4.09
C THR A 363 -14.33 19.12 4.31
N PRO A 364 -15.45 19.86 4.53
CA PRO A 364 -15.36 21.26 4.86
C PRO A 364 -14.56 21.40 6.17
N ASP A 365 -13.63 22.36 6.17
CA ASP A 365 -12.69 22.61 7.24
C ASP A 365 -13.38 22.63 8.62
N ILE A 366 -12.98 21.70 9.50
CA ILE A 366 -13.12 21.88 10.96
C ILE A 366 -11.98 22.78 11.43
#